data_AF-A0A935FX09-F1
#
_entry.id   AF-A0A935FX09-F1
#
_cell.length_a   1.000
_cell.length_b   1.000
_cell.length_c   1.000
_cell.angle_alpha   90.00
_cell.angle_beta   90.00
_cell.angle_gamma   90.00
#
_symmetry.space_group_name_H-M   'P 1'
#
loop_
_entity.id
_entity.type
_entity.pdbx_description
1 polymer ?
#
loop_
_entity_poly.entity_id
_entity_poly.type
_entity_poly.pdbx_seq_one_letter_code
_entity_poly.pdbx_strand_id
1 'polypeptide(L)'
;MNTSPSYNYLKGKTCPYCQSPLKKNADVIICSVCGTPHHKECWDENKGCTTYGCTLNPTTEDKVVMPDDAIDVGDQTVESIRESLSRPAQELFIDCPNCKGRIEAQATYCKHCGYNVKENKFDEAVSEFENDYKKRYKDKLSVTRKRFYMTLASLGILLISFGLLGYLSVKKLNEYFSSDQYLLRSTIDTWIEARRDKDIVKMKSFMTDDYEYYNKDGKRQDLKERIKRAEQIYKSNPEVTIGISDFSIINDTTTTPNDKKVTFFENFKSGKISEKGNKTLRLYKGEETDEQWKIYREIFEN
;
A
#
# COMPACT_ATOMS: atom_id res chain seq x y z
N MET A 1 23.88 -19.15 24.74
CA MET A 1 22.57 -18.46 24.74
C MET A 1 22.85 -16.96 24.79
N ASN A 2 22.78 -16.26 23.65
CA ASN A 2 23.03 -14.82 23.58
C ASN A 2 21.76 -14.08 23.96
N THR A 3 21.69 -13.58 25.20
CA THR A 3 20.66 -12.65 25.63
C THR A 3 20.88 -11.32 24.91
N SER A 4 20.01 -10.96 23.97
CA SER A 4 20.06 -9.67 23.30
C SER A 4 20.06 -8.54 24.34
N PRO A 5 21.01 -7.59 24.27
CA PRO A 5 21.09 -6.51 25.25
C PRO A 5 19.83 -5.65 25.25
N SER A 6 19.35 -5.26 26.44
CA SER A 6 18.14 -4.44 26.55
C SER A 6 18.32 -3.11 25.82
N TYR A 7 17.31 -2.69 25.05
CA TYR A 7 17.35 -1.45 24.25
C TYR A 7 17.73 -0.20 25.07
N ASN A 8 17.40 -0.18 26.36
CA ASN A 8 17.77 0.91 27.27
C ASN A 8 19.29 1.10 27.40
N TYR A 9 20.09 0.03 27.27
CA TYR A 9 21.55 0.10 27.31
C TYR A 9 22.15 0.70 26.01
N LEU A 10 21.48 0.48 24.87
CA LEU A 10 21.96 0.91 23.55
C LEU A 10 21.58 2.35 23.21
N LYS A 11 20.61 2.93 23.92
CA LYS A 11 20.08 4.26 23.65
C LYS A 11 21.19 5.33 23.79
N GLY A 12 21.49 6.04 22.70
CA GLY A 12 22.48 7.11 22.66
C GLY A 12 23.93 6.64 22.49
N LYS A 13 24.17 5.33 22.32
CA LYS A 13 25.50 4.78 22.02
C LYS A 13 25.75 4.80 20.50
N THR A 14 27.00 5.04 20.12
CA THR A 14 27.46 5.06 18.73
C THR A 14 28.42 3.90 18.49
N CYS A 15 28.32 3.25 17.33
CA CYS A 15 29.29 2.23 16.93
C CYS A 15 30.65 2.90 16.66
N PRO A 16 31.75 2.48 17.31
CA PRO A 16 33.06 3.10 17.11
C PRO A 16 33.71 2.81 15.75
N TYR A 17 33.22 1.81 14.99
CA TYR A 17 33.71 1.53 13.63
C TYR A 17 33.15 2.54 12.62
N CYS A 18 31.82 2.60 12.48
CA CYS A 18 31.16 3.45 11.48
C CYS A 18 30.69 4.80 12.01
N GLN A 19 30.92 5.08 13.31
CA GLN A 19 30.56 6.32 14.01
C GLN A 19 29.05 6.67 13.96
N SER A 20 28.20 5.70 13.61
CA SER A 20 26.75 5.88 13.49
C SER A 20 26.01 5.44 14.77
N PRO A 21 24.87 6.08 15.13
CA PRO A 21 24.07 5.69 16.29
C PRO A 21 23.48 4.28 16.19
N LEU A 22 23.48 3.54 17.30
CA LEU A 22 22.83 2.23 17.39
C LEU A 22 21.30 2.42 17.52
N LYS A 23 20.54 1.86 16.56
CA LYS A 23 19.07 2.02 16.49
C LYS A 23 18.32 0.96 17.29
N LYS A 24 17.05 1.25 17.62
CA LYS A 24 16.12 0.28 18.19
C LYS A 24 15.97 -0.90 17.24
N ASN A 25 16.16 -2.13 17.75
CA ASN A 25 16.11 -3.39 16.99
C ASN A 25 17.23 -3.61 15.95
N ALA A 26 18.34 -2.86 16.02
CA ALA A 26 19.51 -3.19 15.24
C ALA A 26 20.19 -4.46 15.80
N ASP A 27 20.75 -5.30 14.93
CA ASP A 27 21.63 -6.39 15.36
C ASP A 27 22.93 -5.82 15.89
N VAL A 28 23.13 -5.94 17.21
CA VAL A 28 24.26 -5.38 17.93
C VAL A 28 25.04 -6.49 18.61
N ILE A 29 26.36 -6.44 18.47
CA ILE A 29 27.31 -7.25 19.23
C ILE A 29 27.94 -6.36 20.28
N ILE A 30 27.99 -6.83 21.53
CA ILE A 30 28.73 -6.17 22.61
C ILE A 30 30.06 -6.91 22.75
N CYS A 31 31.16 -6.16 22.68
CA CYS A 31 32.49 -6.70 22.95
C CYS A 31 32.53 -7.33 24.34
N SER A 32 32.89 -8.62 24.43
CA SER A 32 32.97 -9.34 25.70
C SER A 32 34.09 -8.83 26.63
N VAL A 33 35.08 -8.11 26.09
CA VAL A 33 36.21 -7.58 26.86
C VAL A 33 35.93 -6.17 27.37
N CYS A 34 35.63 -5.22 26.48
CA CYS A 34 35.48 -3.80 26.86
C CYS A 34 34.03 -3.33 27.00
N GLY A 35 33.04 -4.17 26.67
CA GLY A 35 31.61 -3.83 26.75
C GLY A 35 31.12 -2.82 25.71
N THR A 36 31.98 -2.38 24.78
CA THR A 36 31.61 -1.44 23.72
C THR A 36 30.67 -2.11 22.70
N PRO A 37 29.54 -1.48 22.35
CA PRO A 37 28.60 -2.04 21.39
C PRO A 37 28.94 -1.67 19.93
N HIS A 38 28.81 -2.65 19.04
CA HIS A 38 29.07 -2.56 17.61
C HIS A 38 27.85 -3.04 16.82
N HIS A 39 27.61 -2.49 15.62
CA HIS A 39 26.73 -3.19 14.69
C HIS A 39 27.34 -4.55 14.37
N LYS A 40 26.50 -5.58 14.27
CA LYS A 40 26.96 -6.93 13.92
C LYS A 40 27.80 -6.94 12.63
N GLU A 41 27.32 -6.25 11.60
CA GLU A 41 28.02 -6.09 10.32
C GLU A 41 29.42 -5.44 10.51
N CYS A 42 29.51 -4.38 11.31
CA CYS A 42 30.78 -3.69 11.57
C CYS A 42 31.75 -4.56 12.38
N TRP A 43 31.24 -5.38 13.30
CA TRP A 43 32.05 -6.35 14.05
C TRP A 43 32.61 -7.43 13.12
N ASP A 44 31.76 -7.98 12.24
CA ASP A 44 32.13 -9.04 11.30
C ASP A 44 33.08 -8.54 10.21
N GLU A 45 32.95 -7.28 9.79
CA GLU A 45 33.83 -6.62 8.82
C GLU A 45 35.19 -6.31 9.42
N ASN A 46 35.23 -5.69 10.61
CA ASN A 46 36.47 -5.40 11.30
C ASN A 46 37.14 -6.64 11.88
N LYS A 47 36.43 -7.78 11.97
CA LYS A 47 36.88 -9.02 12.65
C LYS A 47 37.12 -8.86 14.15
N GLY A 48 36.47 -7.89 14.78
CA GLY A 48 36.59 -7.65 16.22
C GLY A 48 36.29 -6.22 16.63
N CYS A 49 36.73 -5.89 17.85
CA CYS A 49 36.54 -4.58 18.45
C CYS A 49 37.41 -3.51 17.78
N THR A 50 36.95 -2.27 17.76
CA THR A 50 37.71 -1.12 17.24
C THR A 50 38.09 -0.13 18.34
N THR A 51 37.73 -0.44 19.59
CA THR A 51 38.12 0.37 20.73
C THR A 51 39.62 0.27 20.92
N TYR A 52 40.28 1.43 21.01
CA TYR A 52 41.72 1.52 21.26
C TYR A 52 42.08 0.78 22.57
N GLY A 53 43.12 -0.06 22.52
CA GLY A 53 43.58 -0.85 23.67
C GLY A 53 42.71 -2.06 24.04
N CYS A 54 41.68 -2.39 23.26
CA CYS A 54 40.91 -3.62 23.47
C CYS A 54 41.66 -4.83 22.90
N THR A 55 41.77 -5.92 23.66
CA THR A 55 42.45 -7.14 23.22
C THR A 55 41.74 -7.87 22.08
N LEU A 56 40.43 -7.64 21.90
CA LEU A 56 39.68 -8.15 20.75
C LEU A 56 39.79 -7.24 19.51
N ASN A 57 40.71 -6.28 19.51
CA ASN A 57 40.99 -5.48 18.32
C ASN A 57 41.99 -6.22 17.44
N PRO A 58 41.65 -6.60 16.20
CA PRO A 58 42.54 -7.39 15.36
C PRO A 58 43.84 -6.65 15.00
N THR A 59 43.88 -5.32 15.11
CA THR A 59 45.14 -4.55 14.93
C THR A 59 46.12 -4.71 16.09
N THR A 60 45.72 -5.34 17.21
CA THR A 60 46.63 -5.67 18.32
C THR A 60 47.27 -7.05 18.21
N GLU A 61 46.80 -7.92 17.31
CA GLU A 61 47.29 -9.31 17.23
C GLU A 61 48.48 -9.53 16.27
N ASP A 62 48.81 -8.56 15.40
CA ASP A 62 50.04 -8.60 14.56
C ASP A 62 51.20 -7.77 15.11
N LYS A 63 51.11 -7.31 16.36
CA LYS A 63 52.25 -6.80 17.10
C LYS A 63 52.31 -7.46 18.46
N VAL A 64 52.62 -8.75 18.46
CA VAL A 64 53.54 -9.28 19.47
C VAL A 64 54.82 -8.48 19.30
N VAL A 65 54.90 -7.35 19.99
CA VAL A 65 56.19 -6.78 20.35
C VAL A 65 56.82 -7.89 21.21
N MET A 66 57.77 -8.57 20.60
CA MET A 66 58.65 -9.49 21.30
C MET A 66 59.20 -8.75 22.54
N PRO A 67 59.35 -9.40 23.71
CA PRO A 67 59.92 -8.74 24.90
C PRO A 67 61.39 -8.33 24.75
N ASP A 68 61.94 -8.44 23.55
CA ASP A 68 63.30 -8.15 23.13
C ASP A 68 63.61 -6.64 23.05
N ASP A 69 62.57 -5.79 23.09
CA ASP A 69 62.69 -4.32 23.22
C ASP A 69 62.51 -3.84 24.68
N ALA A 70 62.61 -4.74 25.66
CA ALA A 70 63.02 -4.30 26.99
C ALA A 70 64.47 -3.81 26.87
N ILE A 71 64.66 -2.49 26.86
CA ILE A 71 65.99 -1.90 26.98
C ILE A 71 66.56 -2.41 28.31
N ASP A 72 67.54 -3.31 28.24
CA ASP A 72 68.37 -3.67 29.37
C ASP A 72 69.17 -2.42 29.77
N VAL A 73 68.67 -1.72 30.78
CA VAL A 73 69.32 -0.53 31.32
C VAL A 73 70.50 -0.89 32.22
N GLY A 74 70.82 -2.18 32.43
CA GLY A 74 71.90 -2.63 33.31
C GLY A 74 71.77 -2.08 34.74
N ASP A 75 72.90 -1.93 35.45
CA ASP A 75 73.00 -1.38 36.81
C ASP A 75 72.69 0.14 36.92
N GLN A 76 71.90 0.69 35.99
CA GLN A 76 71.51 2.10 36.07
C GLN A 76 70.61 2.33 37.28
N THR A 77 71.05 3.25 38.13
CA THR A 77 70.27 3.68 39.30
C THR A 77 69.16 4.64 38.88
N VAL A 78 68.10 4.72 39.68
CA VAL A 78 66.98 5.64 39.46
C VAL A 78 67.45 7.08 39.21
N GLU A 79 68.55 7.48 39.83
CA GLU A 79 69.20 8.79 39.66
C GLU A 79 69.76 9.03 38.25
N SER A 80 70.35 8.04 37.56
CA SER A 80 70.90 8.24 36.20
C SER A 80 69.81 8.40 35.13
N ILE A 81 68.66 7.77 35.34
CA ILE A 81 67.46 7.94 34.50
C ILE A 81 66.84 9.32 34.74
N ARG A 82 66.82 9.77 36.00
CA ARG A 82 66.29 11.08 36.36
C ARG A 82 67.10 12.21 35.72
N GLU A 83 68.42 12.08 35.69
CA GLU A 83 69.32 13.07 35.08
C GLU A 83 69.21 13.13 33.55
N SER A 84 68.97 11.99 32.88
CA SER A 84 68.75 11.95 31.43
C SER A 84 67.38 12.51 31.01
N LEU A 85 66.35 12.37 31.86
CA LEU A 85 65.04 13.03 31.69
C LEU A 85 65.06 14.53 32.05
N SER A 86 66.15 15.03 32.65
CA SER A 86 66.32 16.44 33.03
C SER A 86 66.86 17.32 31.89
N ARG A 87 67.14 16.76 30.70
CA ARG A 87 67.43 17.58 29.51
C ARG A 87 66.20 18.44 29.17
N PRO A 88 66.35 19.75 28.93
CA PRO A 88 65.20 20.62 28.71
C PRO A 88 64.42 20.15 27.48
N ALA A 89 63.14 19.81 27.68
CA ALA A 89 62.18 19.34 26.67
C ALA A 89 61.86 20.35 25.56
N GLN A 90 62.68 21.39 25.41
CA GLN A 90 62.47 22.50 24.49
C GLN A 90 62.98 22.21 23.07
N GLU A 91 63.88 21.25 22.87
CA GLU A 91 64.39 20.88 21.54
C GLU A 91 63.59 19.77 20.82
N LEU A 92 62.57 19.19 21.48
CA LEU A 92 61.82 18.05 20.92
C LEU A 92 60.58 18.45 20.11
N PHE A 93 60.23 19.74 20.05
CA PHE A 93 59.01 20.21 19.40
C PHE A 93 59.28 21.39 18.47
N ILE A 94 58.67 21.36 17.28
CA ILE A 94 58.66 22.43 16.29
C ILE A 94 57.22 22.87 16.00
N ASP A 95 57.04 24.09 15.51
CA ASP A 95 55.74 24.54 15.02
C ASP A 95 55.57 24.12 13.55
N CYS A 96 54.41 23.55 13.22
CA CYS A 96 54.12 23.17 11.83
C CYS A 96 54.14 24.41 10.92
N PRO A 97 54.87 24.40 9.80
CA PRO A 97 54.99 25.56 8.92
C PRO A 97 53.66 25.93 8.23
N ASN A 98 52.70 24.99 8.14
CA ASN A 98 51.41 25.24 7.51
C ASN A 98 50.33 25.71 8.51
N CYS A 99 50.10 24.98 9.61
CA CYS A 99 48.99 25.29 10.54
C CYS A 99 49.45 25.90 11.88
N LYS A 100 50.76 26.02 12.11
CA LYS A 100 51.38 26.50 13.36
C LYS A 100 51.08 25.65 14.61
N GLY A 101 50.50 24.46 14.44
CA GLY A 101 50.32 23.52 15.53
C GLY A 101 51.67 22.95 15.99
N ARG A 102 51.86 22.84 17.32
CA ARG A 102 53.09 22.31 17.92
C ARG A 102 53.18 20.80 17.73
N ILE A 103 54.23 20.34 17.04
CA ILE A 103 54.46 18.94 16.68
C ILE A 103 55.87 18.51 17.10
N GLU A 104 56.12 17.21 17.15
CA GLU A 104 57.46 16.69 17.48
C GLU A 104 58.45 17.01 16.35
N ALA A 105 59.69 17.36 16.69
CA ALA A 105 60.73 17.76 15.74
C ALA A 105 61.03 16.68 14.68
N GLN A 106 60.83 15.40 15.04
CA GLN A 106 61.06 14.25 14.17
C GLN A 106 59.82 13.80 13.37
N ALA A 107 58.67 14.45 13.55
CA ALA A 107 57.42 14.04 12.91
C ALA A 107 57.48 14.22 11.39
N THR A 108 57.23 13.16 10.63
CA THR A 108 57.11 13.24 9.16
C THR A 108 55.85 14.00 8.75
N TYR A 109 54.76 13.88 9.51
CA TYR A 109 53.48 14.54 9.24
C TYR A 109 52.98 15.33 10.43
N CYS A 110 52.34 16.47 10.16
CA CYS A 110 51.68 17.26 11.18
C CYS A 110 50.39 16.57 11.63
N LYS A 111 50.32 16.17 12.91
CA LYS A 111 49.10 15.59 13.52
C LYS A 111 47.87 16.51 13.52
N HIS A 112 48.04 17.82 13.31
CA HIS A 112 46.94 18.79 13.35
C HIS A 112 46.31 19.05 11.99
N CYS A 113 47.08 18.98 10.89
CA CYS A 113 46.57 19.30 9.56
C CYS A 113 46.94 18.29 8.46
N GLY A 114 47.83 17.33 8.73
CA GLY A 114 48.29 16.33 7.75
C GLY A 114 49.42 16.80 6.83
N TYR A 115 50.01 17.98 7.07
CA TYR A 115 51.13 18.50 6.28
C TYR A 115 52.39 17.64 6.43
N ASN A 116 53.02 17.23 5.32
CA ASN A 116 54.29 16.51 5.35
C ASN A 116 55.42 17.51 5.63
N VAL A 117 56.00 17.42 6.82
CA VAL A 117 56.99 18.37 7.33
C VAL A 117 58.36 18.13 6.69
N LYS A 118 58.65 16.89 6.28
CA LYS A 118 59.92 16.53 5.62
C LYS A 118 59.93 16.96 4.15
N GLU A 119 58.84 16.74 3.44
CA GLU A 119 58.73 17.06 2.01
C GLU A 119 58.15 18.45 1.75
N ASN A 120 57.78 19.19 2.81
CA ASN A 120 57.23 20.55 2.78
C ASN A 120 56.04 20.72 1.82
N LYS A 121 55.18 19.70 1.75
CA LYS A 121 53.96 19.67 0.92
C LYS A 121 52.85 18.89 1.62
N PHE A 122 51.64 19.00 1.10
CA PHE A 122 50.61 18.01 1.39
C PHE A 122 50.81 16.81 0.46
N ASP A 123 50.64 15.58 0.97
CA ASP A 123 50.70 14.39 0.13
C ASP A 123 49.60 14.45 -0.94
N GLU A 124 49.98 14.31 -2.20
CA GLU A 124 49.07 14.36 -3.36
C GLU A 124 47.92 13.33 -3.21
N ALA A 125 48.18 12.20 -2.56
CA ALA A 125 47.20 11.16 -2.26
C ALA A 125 45.99 11.65 -1.41
N VAL A 126 46.19 12.65 -0.53
CA VAL A 126 45.10 13.23 0.27
C VAL A 126 44.15 14.05 -0.61
N SER A 127 44.72 14.80 -1.56
CA SER A 127 43.94 15.60 -2.51
C SER A 127 43.17 14.74 -3.51
N GLU A 128 43.75 13.62 -3.94
CA GLU A 128 43.11 12.64 -4.82
C GLU A 128 41.94 11.94 -4.12
N PHE A 129 42.13 11.53 -2.86
CA PHE A 129 41.07 10.94 -2.04
C PHE A 129 39.92 11.92 -1.80
N GLU A 130 40.19 13.19 -1.46
CA GLU A 130 39.14 14.17 -1.21
C GLU A 130 38.30 14.44 -2.48
N ASN A 131 38.95 14.48 -3.64
CA ASN A 131 38.29 14.66 -4.93
C ASN A 131 37.44 13.43 -5.32
N ASP A 132 37.96 12.21 -5.17
CA ASP A 132 37.20 10.98 -5.41
C ASP A 132 36.03 10.84 -4.42
N TYR A 133 36.23 11.18 -3.15
CA TYR A 133 35.16 11.23 -2.14
C TYR A 133 34.05 12.21 -2.54
N LYS A 134 34.40 13.45 -2.92
CA LYS A 134 33.44 14.46 -3.38
C LYS A 134 32.67 13.99 -4.62
N LYS A 135 33.34 13.32 -5.55
CA LYS A 135 32.72 12.72 -6.74
C LYS A 135 31.72 11.63 -6.36
N ARG A 136 32.15 10.62 -5.59
CA ARG A 136 31.28 9.53 -5.12
C ARG A 136 30.10 10.03 -4.28
N TYR A 137 30.30 11.07 -3.47
CA TYR A 137 29.24 11.69 -2.68
C TYR A 137 28.19 12.37 -3.57
N LYS A 138 28.62 13.15 -4.58
CA LYS A 138 27.72 13.75 -5.57
C LYS A 138 26.96 12.69 -6.37
N ASP A 139 27.65 11.62 -6.78
CA ASP A 139 27.03 10.51 -7.50
C ASP A 139 25.96 9.82 -6.65
N LYS A 140 26.25 9.50 -5.37
CA LYS A 140 25.27 8.94 -4.42
C LYS A 140 24.05 9.85 -4.23
N LEU A 141 24.25 11.15 -4.06
CA LEU A 141 23.13 12.11 -3.94
C LEU A 141 22.28 12.14 -5.22
N SER A 142 22.90 12.08 -6.39
CA SER A 142 22.19 12.05 -7.67
C SER A 142 21.35 10.77 -7.84
N VAL A 143 21.87 9.61 -7.40
CA VAL A 143 21.13 8.34 -7.44
C VAL A 143 19.93 8.38 -6.51
N THR A 144 20.08 8.89 -5.29
CA THR A 144 18.95 9.04 -4.34
C THR A 144 17.86 9.94 -4.90
N ARG A 145 18.23 11.07 -5.51
CA ARG A 145 17.28 11.99 -6.14
C ARG A 145 16.57 11.36 -7.34
N LYS A 146 17.30 10.65 -8.20
CA LYS A 146 16.72 9.91 -9.34
C LYS A 146 15.75 8.82 -8.86
N ARG A 147 16.12 8.06 -7.82
CA ARG A 147 15.23 7.06 -7.20
C ARG A 147 13.96 7.69 -6.69
N PHE A 148 14.05 8.82 -6.00
CA PHE A 148 12.88 9.55 -5.50
C PHE A 148 11.93 9.97 -6.63
N TYR A 149 12.45 10.55 -7.71
CA TYR A 149 11.62 10.91 -8.87
C TYR A 149 11.01 9.70 -9.57
N MET A 150 11.75 8.59 -9.70
CA MET A 150 11.22 7.34 -10.25
C MET A 150 10.07 6.79 -9.39
N THR A 151 10.23 6.77 -8.07
CA THR A 151 9.17 6.32 -7.14
C THR A 151 7.94 7.22 -7.24
N LEU A 152 8.11 8.54 -7.27
CA LEU A 152 6.99 9.48 -7.46
C LEU A 152 6.28 9.27 -8.81
N ALA A 153 7.03 9.08 -9.89
CA ALA A 153 6.46 8.81 -11.20
C ALA A 153 5.67 7.49 -11.21
N SER A 154 6.21 6.42 -10.62
CA SER A 154 5.50 5.15 -10.48
C SER A 154 4.22 5.28 -9.65
N LEU A 155 4.26 6.02 -8.54
CA LEU A 155 3.06 6.31 -7.74
C LEU A 155 2.03 7.15 -8.51
N GLY A 156 2.48 8.14 -9.27
CA GLY A 156 1.61 8.93 -10.14
C GLY A 156 0.91 8.08 -11.20
N ILE A 157 1.64 7.19 -11.87
CA ILE A 157 1.08 6.24 -12.85
C ILE A 157 0.06 5.31 -12.19
N LEU A 158 0.36 4.79 -11.00
CA LEU A 158 -0.57 3.95 -10.24
C LEU A 158 -1.85 4.70 -9.89
N LEU A 159 -1.75 5.94 -9.40
CA LEU A 159 -2.92 6.77 -9.07
C LEU A 159 -3.79 7.04 -10.31
N ILE A 160 -3.18 7.34 -11.46
CA ILE A 160 -3.90 7.54 -12.72
C ILE A 160 -4.58 6.22 -13.14
N SER A 161 -3.89 5.09 -13.03
CA SER A 161 -4.45 3.78 -13.37
C SER A 161 -5.63 3.41 -12.48
N PHE A 162 -5.53 3.63 -11.16
CA PHE A 162 -6.64 3.42 -10.23
C PHE A 162 -7.82 4.35 -10.50
N GLY A 163 -7.54 5.63 -10.79
CA GLY A 163 -8.58 6.60 -11.17
C GLY A 163 -9.30 6.18 -12.45
N LEU A 164 -8.57 5.73 -13.47
CA LEU A 164 -9.14 5.23 -14.73
C LEU A 164 -9.98 3.96 -14.51
N LEU A 165 -9.48 3.00 -13.73
CA LEU A 165 -10.23 1.79 -13.38
C LEU A 165 -11.53 2.13 -12.65
N GLY A 166 -11.46 3.01 -11.63
CA GLY A 166 -12.64 3.48 -10.91
C GLY A 166 -13.66 4.15 -11.84
N TYR A 167 -13.20 5.03 -12.73
CA TYR A 167 -14.05 5.67 -13.73
C TYR A 167 -14.73 4.65 -14.66
N LEU A 168 -13.98 3.69 -15.21
CA LEU A 168 -14.53 2.65 -16.08
C LEU A 168 -15.53 1.77 -15.35
N SER A 169 -15.28 1.41 -14.09
CA SER A 169 -16.20 0.66 -13.26
C SER A 169 -17.51 1.42 -13.02
N VAL A 170 -17.43 2.70 -12.66
CA VAL A 170 -18.61 3.56 -12.49
C VAL A 170 -19.38 3.68 -13.80
N LYS A 171 -18.69 3.92 -14.92
CA LYS A 171 -19.32 4.00 -16.24
C LYS A 171 -20.07 2.71 -16.58
N LYS A 172 -19.44 1.55 -16.38
CA LYS A 172 -20.05 0.23 -16.65
C LYS A 172 -21.25 -0.06 -15.74
N LEU A 173 -21.18 0.33 -14.47
CA LEU A 173 -22.30 0.22 -13.55
C LEU A 173 -23.45 1.12 -13.98
N ASN A 174 -23.16 2.37 -14.35
CA ASN A 174 -24.16 3.29 -14.87
C ASN A 174 -24.81 2.75 -16.15
N GLU A 175 -24.02 2.26 -17.11
CA GLU A 175 -24.53 1.60 -18.31
C GLU A 175 -25.41 0.38 -17.98
N TYR A 176 -25.05 -0.41 -16.96
CA TYR A 176 -25.86 -1.55 -16.51
C TYR A 176 -27.19 -1.11 -15.88
N PHE A 177 -27.18 -0.15 -14.95
CA PHE A 177 -28.39 0.35 -14.29
C PHE A 177 -29.29 1.17 -15.22
N SER A 178 -28.72 1.84 -16.22
CA SER A 178 -29.47 2.51 -17.28
C SER A 178 -29.89 1.57 -18.41
N SER A 179 -29.51 0.28 -18.36
CA SER A 179 -29.92 -0.67 -19.39
C SER A 179 -31.42 -0.96 -19.29
N ASP A 180 -32.07 -1.05 -20.45
CA ASP A 180 -33.49 -1.40 -20.51
C ASP A 180 -33.79 -2.74 -19.82
N GLN A 181 -32.85 -3.69 -19.84
CA GLN A 181 -33.00 -4.97 -19.15
C GLN A 181 -33.16 -4.81 -17.64
N TYR A 182 -32.33 -3.99 -17.01
CA TYR A 182 -32.42 -3.72 -15.58
C TYR A 182 -33.72 -2.98 -15.23
N LEU A 183 -34.03 -1.92 -15.99
CA LEU A 183 -35.23 -1.11 -15.76
C LEU A 183 -36.52 -1.92 -15.94
N LEU A 184 -36.60 -2.78 -16.96
CA LEU A 184 -37.72 -3.71 -17.16
C LEU A 184 -37.85 -4.66 -15.98
N ARG A 185 -36.74 -5.30 -15.57
CA ARG A 185 -36.75 -6.23 -14.45
C ARG A 185 -37.24 -5.55 -13.16
N SER A 186 -36.69 -4.38 -12.84
CA SER A 186 -37.11 -3.58 -11.69
C SER A 186 -38.58 -3.19 -11.77
N THR A 187 -39.08 -2.82 -12.96
CA THR A 187 -40.48 -2.47 -13.18
C THR A 187 -41.39 -3.67 -12.88
N ILE A 188 -41.06 -4.86 -13.40
CA ILE A 188 -41.86 -6.06 -13.17
C ILE A 188 -41.80 -6.50 -11.71
N ASP A 189 -40.63 -6.49 -11.08
CA ASP A 189 -40.49 -6.84 -9.67
C ASP A 189 -41.33 -5.91 -8.79
N THR A 190 -41.30 -4.59 -9.05
CA THR A 190 -42.11 -3.60 -8.31
C THR A 190 -43.61 -3.76 -8.57
N TRP A 191 -44.01 -4.10 -9.79
CA TRP A 191 -45.41 -4.40 -10.12
C TRP A 191 -45.91 -5.66 -9.40
N ILE A 192 -45.08 -6.71 -9.29
CA ILE A 192 -45.40 -7.92 -8.54
C ILE A 192 -45.49 -7.63 -7.04
N GLU A 193 -44.59 -6.81 -6.50
CA GLU A 193 -44.66 -6.35 -5.11
C GLU A 193 -45.95 -5.59 -4.82
N ALA A 194 -46.35 -4.65 -5.69
CA ALA A 194 -47.64 -3.96 -5.55
C ALA A 194 -48.82 -4.94 -5.51
N ARG A 195 -48.76 -6.03 -6.30
CA ARG A 195 -49.76 -7.12 -6.27
C ARG A 195 -49.73 -7.94 -4.98
N ARG A 196 -48.55 -8.18 -4.39
CA ARG A 196 -48.40 -8.88 -3.10
C ARG A 196 -48.92 -8.01 -1.95
N ASP A 197 -48.63 -6.72 -1.99
CA ASP A 197 -49.03 -5.73 -0.99
C ASP A 197 -50.50 -5.32 -1.11
N LYS A 198 -51.18 -5.78 -2.18
CA LYS A 198 -52.57 -5.44 -2.51
C LYS A 198 -52.76 -3.93 -2.77
N ASP A 199 -51.71 -3.25 -3.19
CA ASP A 199 -51.74 -1.82 -3.56
C ASP A 199 -52.24 -1.68 -5.01
N ILE A 200 -53.56 -1.56 -5.14
CA ILE A 200 -54.24 -1.43 -6.43
C ILE A 200 -53.80 -0.16 -7.18
N VAL A 201 -53.57 0.94 -6.46
CA VAL A 201 -53.20 2.23 -7.07
C VAL A 201 -51.81 2.11 -7.70
N LYS A 202 -50.84 1.60 -6.94
CA LYS A 202 -49.48 1.37 -7.44
C LYS A 202 -49.47 0.31 -8.55
N MET A 203 -50.20 -0.79 -8.40
CA MET A 203 -50.33 -1.82 -9.44
C MET A 203 -50.84 -1.22 -10.75
N LYS A 204 -51.93 -0.42 -10.69
CA LYS A 204 -52.53 0.25 -11.85
C LYS A 204 -51.55 1.20 -12.53
N SER A 205 -50.68 1.88 -11.78
CA SER A 205 -49.73 2.84 -12.35
C SER A 205 -48.70 2.21 -13.31
N PHE A 206 -48.54 0.89 -13.31
CA PHE A 206 -47.68 0.18 -14.27
C PHE A 206 -48.41 -0.21 -15.56
N MET A 207 -49.69 0.12 -15.70
CA MET A 207 -50.55 -0.35 -16.79
C MET A 207 -50.98 0.84 -17.64
N THR A 208 -51.05 0.67 -18.97
CA THR A 208 -51.57 1.70 -19.87
C THR A 208 -53.10 1.77 -19.81
N ASP A 209 -53.68 2.86 -20.28
CA ASP A 209 -55.14 3.03 -20.30
C ASP A 209 -55.84 2.05 -21.27
N ASP A 210 -55.14 1.64 -22.34
CA ASP A 210 -55.59 0.65 -23.31
C ASP A 210 -55.22 -0.79 -22.95
N TYR A 211 -54.84 -1.05 -21.69
CA TYR A 211 -54.39 -2.35 -21.22
C TYR A 211 -55.37 -3.49 -21.50
N GLU A 212 -54.82 -4.63 -21.92
CA GLU A 212 -55.55 -5.86 -22.21
C GLU A 212 -55.01 -7.06 -21.42
N TYR A 213 -55.90 -7.80 -20.77
CA TYR A 213 -55.58 -9.08 -20.12
C TYR A 213 -56.23 -10.24 -20.86
N TYR A 214 -55.47 -11.30 -21.12
CA TYR A 214 -55.94 -12.56 -21.68
C TYR A 214 -55.73 -13.69 -20.67
N ASN A 215 -56.83 -14.32 -20.26
CA ASN A 215 -56.77 -15.46 -19.35
C ASN A 215 -56.37 -16.77 -20.09
N LYS A 216 -56.29 -17.88 -19.35
CA LYS A 216 -55.97 -19.21 -19.88
C LYS A 216 -56.92 -19.71 -20.98
N ASP A 217 -58.16 -19.25 -20.97
CA ASP A 217 -59.17 -19.59 -21.99
C ASP A 217 -59.09 -18.65 -23.21
N GLY A 218 -58.15 -17.71 -23.25
CA GLY A 218 -58.04 -16.67 -24.26
C GLY A 218 -59.08 -15.56 -24.16
N LYS A 219 -59.88 -15.50 -23.09
CA LYS A 219 -60.87 -14.44 -22.88
C LYS A 219 -60.19 -13.13 -22.52
N ARG A 220 -60.50 -12.09 -23.29
CA ARG A 220 -60.03 -10.72 -23.09
C ARG A 220 -60.77 -10.05 -21.93
N GLN A 221 -60.05 -9.29 -21.12
CA GLN A 221 -60.54 -8.39 -20.08
C GLN A 221 -59.81 -7.05 -20.23
N ASP A 222 -60.52 -5.94 -20.09
CA ASP A 222 -59.90 -4.61 -20.10
C ASP A 222 -59.32 -4.24 -18.72
N LEU A 223 -58.65 -3.08 -18.65
CA LEU A 223 -58.09 -2.54 -17.40
C LEU A 223 -59.12 -2.46 -16.28
N LYS A 224 -60.33 -1.96 -16.56
CA LYS A 224 -61.37 -1.75 -15.54
C LYS A 224 -61.83 -3.07 -14.96
N GLU A 225 -62.06 -4.08 -15.80
CA GLU A 225 -62.40 -5.44 -15.38
C GLU A 225 -61.27 -6.08 -14.57
N ARG A 226 -60.02 -5.91 -15.00
CA ARG A 226 -58.85 -6.46 -14.33
C ARG A 226 -58.68 -5.88 -12.92
N ILE A 227 -58.76 -4.56 -12.79
CA ILE A 227 -58.68 -3.87 -11.49
C ILE A 227 -59.82 -4.31 -10.58
N LYS A 228 -61.06 -4.32 -11.08
CA LYS A 228 -62.24 -4.74 -10.30
C LYS A 228 -62.10 -6.18 -9.77
N ARG A 229 -61.58 -7.10 -10.59
CA ARG A 229 -61.30 -8.48 -10.16
C ARG A 229 -60.22 -8.54 -9.08
N ALA A 230 -59.14 -7.78 -9.24
CA ALA A 230 -58.06 -7.72 -8.25
C ALA A 230 -58.58 -7.18 -6.90
N GLU A 231 -59.37 -6.09 -6.91
CA GLU A 231 -60.01 -5.54 -5.72
C GLU A 231 -60.92 -6.56 -5.01
N GLN A 232 -61.72 -7.31 -5.78
CA GLN A 232 -62.58 -8.36 -5.22
C GLN A 232 -61.76 -9.49 -4.56
N ILE A 233 -60.67 -9.92 -5.19
CA ILE A 233 -59.77 -10.94 -4.65
C ILE A 233 -59.12 -10.46 -3.35
N TYR A 234 -58.59 -9.22 -3.35
CA TYR A 234 -57.89 -8.64 -2.20
C TYR A 234 -58.81 -8.32 -1.03
N LYS A 235 -60.07 -7.93 -1.31
CA LYS A 235 -61.09 -7.73 -0.27
C LYS A 235 -61.50 -9.05 0.38
N SER A 236 -61.53 -10.14 -0.39
CA SER A 236 -62.04 -11.44 0.08
C SER A 236 -60.98 -12.32 0.75
N ASN A 237 -59.69 -12.03 0.57
CA ASN A 237 -58.60 -12.88 1.02
C ASN A 237 -57.52 -12.06 1.76
N PRO A 238 -57.21 -12.40 3.02
CA PRO A 238 -56.24 -11.65 3.80
C PRO A 238 -54.80 -11.81 3.29
N GLU A 239 -54.46 -12.98 2.74
CA GLU A 239 -53.11 -13.34 2.30
C GLU A 239 -53.03 -13.54 0.79
N VAL A 240 -52.02 -12.92 0.18
CA VAL A 240 -51.68 -13.06 -1.24
C VAL A 240 -50.22 -13.50 -1.34
N THR A 241 -49.97 -14.61 -2.03
CA THR A 241 -48.62 -15.11 -2.31
C THR A 241 -48.42 -15.18 -3.81
N ILE A 242 -47.31 -14.63 -4.28
CA ILE A 242 -46.93 -14.63 -5.71
C ILE A 242 -45.47 -15.05 -5.81
N GLY A 243 -45.23 -16.25 -6.32
CA GLY A 243 -43.91 -16.74 -6.69
C GLY A 243 -43.69 -16.60 -8.20
N ILE A 244 -42.47 -16.25 -8.61
CA ILE A 244 -42.08 -16.22 -10.02
C ILE A 244 -40.81 -17.05 -10.26
N SER A 245 -40.71 -17.66 -11.44
CA SER A 245 -39.49 -18.32 -11.94
C SER A 245 -39.36 -18.11 -13.45
N ASP A 246 -38.24 -18.56 -14.02
CA ASP A 246 -38.03 -18.62 -15.48
C ASP A 246 -38.20 -17.27 -16.20
N PHE A 247 -37.74 -16.20 -15.55
CA PHE A 247 -37.84 -14.84 -16.05
C PHE A 247 -36.94 -14.64 -17.28
N SER A 248 -37.53 -14.15 -18.37
CA SER A 248 -36.85 -13.88 -19.64
C SER A 248 -37.37 -12.59 -20.26
N ILE A 249 -36.46 -11.83 -20.91
CA ILE A 249 -36.77 -10.62 -21.66
C ILE A 249 -36.41 -10.88 -23.12
N ILE A 250 -37.38 -10.72 -24.01
CA ILE A 250 -37.25 -10.88 -25.45
C ILE A 250 -37.54 -9.53 -26.11
N ASN A 251 -36.62 -9.09 -26.96
CA ASN A 251 -36.88 -7.95 -27.85
C ASN A 251 -37.91 -8.40 -28.87
N ASP A 252 -39.11 -7.82 -28.80
CA ASP A 252 -40.14 -8.09 -29.78
C ASP A 252 -40.29 -6.88 -30.69
N THR A 253 -39.67 -6.96 -31.87
CA THR A 253 -39.69 -5.90 -32.88
C THR A 253 -40.93 -5.99 -33.78
N THR A 254 -41.88 -6.88 -33.51
CA THR A 254 -43.03 -7.10 -34.40
C THR A 254 -44.06 -5.98 -34.36
N THR A 255 -44.06 -5.15 -33.31
CA THR A 255 -45.06 -4.08 -33.12
C THR A 255 -44.41 -2.69 -33.17
N THR A 256 -43.43 -2.40 -32.31
CA THR A 256 -42.58 -1.20 -32.41
C THR A 256 -41.13 -1.50 -31.99
N PRO A 257 -40.12 -0.67 -32.35
CA PRO A 257 -38.74 -0.85 -31.89
C PRO A 257 -38.58 -0.79 -30.35
N ASN A 258 -39.51 -0.10 -29.68
CA ASN A 258 -39.48 0.13 -28.23
C ASN A 258 -40.27 -0.91 -27.45
N ASP A 259 -40.94 -1.84 -28.11
CA ASP A 259 -41.68 -2.91 -27.45
C ASP A 259 -40.73 -3.95 -26.84
N LYS A 260 -41.14 -4.46 -25.70
CA LYS A 260 -40.44 -5.55 -25.00
C LYS A 260 -41.45 -6.60 -24.57
N LYS A 261 -41.07 -7.85 -24.78
CA LYS A 261 -41.82 -9.01 -24.32
C LYS A 261 -41.10 -9.59 -23.11
N VAL A 262 -41.78 -9.70 -21.98
CA VAL A 262 -41.25 -10.33 -20.77
C VAL A 262 -42.06 -11.59 -20.50
N THR A 263 -41.38 -12.70 -20.23
CA THR A 263 -42.04 -13.98 -19.92
C THR A 263 -41.51 -14.54 -18.61
N PHE A 264 -42.37 -15.10 -17.78
CA PHE A 264 -42.00 -15.79 -16.55
C PHE A 264 -43.09 -16.78 -16.13
N PHE A 265 -42.75 -17.81 -15.39
CA PHE A 265 -43.72 -18.68 -14.76
C PHE A 265 -44.22 -18.04 -13.45
N GLU A 266 -45.53 -17.93 -13.27
CA GLU A 266 -46.15 -17.38 -12.06
C GLU A 266 -46.87 -18.48 -11.28
N ASN A 267 -46.71 -18.47 -9.96
CA ASN A 267 -47.48 -19.26 -9.01
C ASN A 267 -48.20 -18.30 -8.04
N PHE A 268 -49.47 -18.06 -8.31
CA PHE A 268 -50.34 -17.18 -7.56
C PHE A 268 -51.24 -17.98 -6.60
N LYS A 269 -51.33 -17.52 -5.35
CA LYS A 269 -52.24 -18.08 -4.35
C LYS A 269 -52.88 -16.98 -3.52
N SER A 270 -54.20 -17.02 -3.36
CA SER A 270 -54.98 -16.09 -2.55
C SER A 270 -56.21 -16.80 -2.00
N GLY A 271 -56.19 -17.17 -0.71
CA GLY A 271 -57.21 -18.01 -0.10
C GLY A 271 -57.40 -19.35 -0.82
N LYS A 272 -58.59 -19.59 -1.38
CA LYS A 272 -58.91 -20.80 -2.16
C LYS A 272 -58.50 -20.72 -3.63
N ILE A 273 -58.13 -19.53 -4.11
CA ILE A 273 -57.71 -19.32 -5.50
C ILE A 273 -56.25 -19.71 -5.60
N SER A 274 -55.93 -20.63 -6.50
CA SER A 274 -54.57 -21.01 -6.84
C SER A 274 -54.44 -21.11 -8.35
N GLU A 275 -53.53 -20.33 -8.90
CA GLU A 275 -53.27 -20.28 -10.34
C GLU A 275 -51.77 -20.44 -10.57
N LYS A 276 -51.40 -21.30 -11.52
CA LYS A 276 -50.01 -21.48 -11.95
C LYS A 276 -49.94 -21.52 -13.46
N GLY A 277 -48.92 -20.92 -14.05
CA GLY A 277 -48.78 -20.90 -15.49
C GLY A 277 -47.77 -19.89 -16.00
N ASN A 278 -47.54 -19.93 -17.30
CA ASN A 278 -46.67 -18.99 -17.99
C ASN A 278 -47.37 -17.64 -18.15
N LYS A 279 -46.71 -16.57 -17.74
CA LYS A 279 -47.17 -15.20 -17.92
C LYS A 279 -46.30 -14.51 -18.95
N THR A 280 -46.95 -13.90 -19.94
CA THR A 280 -46.31 -13.04 -20.93
C THR A 280 -46.82 -11.61 -20.73
N LEU A 281 -45.91 -10.67 -20.53
CA LEU A 281 -46.18 -9.25 -20.47
C LEU A 281 -45.62 -8.57 -21.72
N ARG A 282 -46.41 -7.66 -22.29
CA ARG A 282 -45.98 -6.73 -23.33
C ARG A 282 -45.86 -5.36 -22.72
N LEU A 283 -44.69 -4.77 -22.85
CA LEU A 283 -44.38 -3.46 -22.32
C LEU A 283 -43.91 -2.53 -23.42
N TYR A 284 -44.28 -1.27 -23.27
CA TYR A 284 -43.83 -0.17 -24.12
C TYR A 284 -43.27 0.97 -23.26
N LYS A 285 -42.36 1.74 -23.86
CA LYS A 285 -41.76 2.95 -23.30
C LYS A 285 -41.65 4.03 -24.39
N GLY A 286 -42.22 5.20 -24.13
CA GLY A 286 -42.14 6.36 -25.02
C GLY A 286 -42.82 7.59 -24.43
N GLU A 287 -43.10 8.58 -25.27
CA GLU A 287 -43.66 9.87 -24.84
C GLU A 287 -45.02 9.71 -24.13
N GLU A 288 -45.88 8.82 -24.63
CA GLU A 288 -47.19 8.52 -24.02
C GLU A 288 -47.11 7.90 -22.61
N THR A 289 -45.94 7.40 -22.22
CA THR A 289 -45.70 6.77 -20.92
C THR A 289 -44.74 7.55 -20.04
N ASP A 290 -44.46 8.81 -20.37
CA ASP A 290 -43.46 9.65 -19.69
C ASP A 290 -42.08 8.97 -19.61
N GLU A 291 -41.67 8.25 -20.67
CA GLU A 291 -40.43 7.48 -20.73
C GLU A 291 -40.33 6.36 -19.67
N GLN A 292 -41.46 5.91 -19.12
CA GLN A 292 -41.53 4.77 -18.20
C GLN A 292 -42.05 3.51 -18.89
N TRP A 293 -41.55 2.34 -18.47
CA TRP A 293 -42.10 1.06 -18.93
C TRP A 293 -43.52 0.85 -18.38
N LYS A 294 -44.50 0.71 -19.27
CA LYS A 294 -45.89 0.38 -18.92
C LYS A 294 -46.32 -0.90 -19.62
N ILE A 295 -47.13 -1.69 -18.94
CA ILE A 295 -47.72 -2.93 -19.43
C ILE A 295 -49.00 -2.56 -20.19
N TYR A 296 -49.05 -2.88 -21.47
CA TYR A 296 -50.26 -2.71 -22.28
C TYR A 296 -50.96 -4.05 -22.55
N ARG A 297 -50.26 -5.18 -22.39
CA ARG A 297 -50.88 -6.51 -22.53
C ARG A 297 -50.30 -7.53 -21.56
N GLU A 298 -51.16 -8.27 -20.90
CA GLU A 298 -50.84 -9.43 -20.06
C GLU A 298 -51.55 -10.68 -20.62
N ILE A 299 -50.82 -11.76 -20.79
CA ILE A 299 -51.33 -13.05 -21.27
C ILE A 299 -50.94 -14.12 -20.26
N PHE A 300 -51.88 -14.96 -19.87
CA PHE A 300 -51.66 -16.04 -18.93
C PHE A 300 -51.99 -17.40 -19.56
N GLU A 301 -50.98 -18.25 -19.69
CA GLU A 301 -51.00 -19.55 -20.37
C GLU A 301 -50.68 -20.67 -19.35
N ASN A 302 -50.94 -21.93 -19.70
CA ASN A 302 -50.57 -23.07 -18.85
C ASN A 302 -49.06 -23.35 -18.87
#